data_AF-A0A1C6L0B7-F1
#
_entry.id   AF-A0A1C6L0B7-F1
#
_cell.length_a   1.000
_cell.length_b   1.000
_cell.length_c   1.000
_cell.angle_alpha   90.00
_cell.angle_beta   90.00
_cell.angle_gamma   90.00
#
_symmetry.space_group_name_H-M   'P 1'
#
loop_
_entity.id
_entity.type
_entity.pdbx_description
1 polymer ?
#
loop_
_entity_poly.entity_id
_entity_poly.type
_entity_poly.pdbx_seq_one_letter_code
_entity_poly.pdbx_strand_id
1 'polypeptide(L)' 'MFLNIFGSWLIFLRRKEVREMAVIYAALIVKGKRDFASVPEVIKPKVREVLIDLELEDLIVE' A
#
# COMPACT_ATOMS: atom_id res chain seq x y z
N MET A 1 -15.70 29.20 -2.17
CA MET A 1 -14.27 28.99 -2.51
C MET A 1 -13.46 28.30 -1.41
N PHE A 2 -13.88 28.34 -0.13
CA PHE A 2 -13.16 27.71 1.00
C PHE A 2 -13.29 26.19 1.12
N LEU A 3 -14.37 25.57 0.62
CA LEU A 3 -14.61 24.12 0.80
C LEU A 3 -13.69 23.21 -0.03
N ASN A 4 -13.23 23.66 -1.21
CA ASN A 4 -12.39 22.83 -2.10
C ASN A 4 -10.94 22.69 -1.61
N ILE A 5 -10.46 23.61 -0.78
CA ILE A 5 -9.08 23.59 -0.26
C ILE A 5 -8.95 22.54 0.86
N PHE A 6 -9.96 22.43 1.73
CA PHE A 6 -10.01 21.42 2.80
C PHE A 6 -10.12 20.00 2.24
N GLY A 7 -10.93 19.79 1.20
CA GLY A 7 -11.04 18.47 0.55
C GLY A 7 -9.72 17.99 -0.03
N SER A 8 -8.93 18.89 -0.62
CA SER A 8 -7.59 18.57 -1.14
C SER A 8 -6.65 18.11 -0.02
N TRP A 9 -6.66 18.80 1.13
CA TRP A 9 -5.83 18.46 2.28
C TRP A 9 -6.16 17.07 2.88
N LEU A 10 -7.45 16.73 2.98
CA LEU A 10 -7.92 15.39 3.39
C LEU A 10 -7.42 14.27 2.46
N ILE A 11 -7.34 14.52 1.15
CA ILE A 11 -6.83 13.56 0.18
C ILE A 11 -5.33 13.31 0.39
N PHE A 12 -4.55 14.33 0.76
CA PHE A 12 -3.13 14.18 1.06
C PHE A 12 -2.88 13.34 2.32
N LEU A 13 -3.66 13.57 3.38
CA LEU A 13 -3.61 12.77 4.61
C LEU A 13 -3.87 11.28 4.32
N ARG A 14 -4.94 10.97 3.57
CA ARG A 14 -5.28 9.59 3.18
C ARG A 14 -4.18 8.90 2.38
N ARG A 15 -3.47 9.61 1.49
CA ARG A 15 -2.36 9.03 0.71
C ARG A 15 -1.16 8.63 1.57
N LYS A 16 -0.89 9.34 2.67
CA LYS A 16 0.22 9.01 3.57
C LYS A 16 -0.04 7.68 4.28
N GLU A 17 -1.24 7.50 4.82
CA GLU A 17 -1.64 6.27 5.52
C GLU A 17 -1.65 5.06 4.58
N VAL A 18 -2.12 5.23 3.34
CA VAL A 18 -2.10 4.15 2.32
C VAL A 18 -0.67 3.66 2.05
N ARG A 19 0.31 4.57 1.99
CA ARG A 19 1.72 4.17 1.80
C ARG A 19 2.28 3.44 3.00
N GLU A 20 2.03 3.93 4.22
CA GLU A 20 2.49 3.27 5.44
C GLU A 20 1.89 1.86 5.56
N MET A 21 0.60 1.70 5.27
CA MET A 21 -0.06 0.39 5.25
C MET A 21 0.53 -0.55 4.19
N ALA A 22 0.86 -0.05 3.00
CA ALA A 22 1.48 -0.86 1.96
C ALA A 22 2.87 -1.39 2.38
N VAL A 23 3.69 -0.55 3.02
CA VAL A 23 5.00 -0.95 3.56
C VAL A 23 4.85 -2.00 4.66
N ILE A 24 3.87 -1.84 5.56
CA ILE A 24 3.59 -2.84 6.61
C ILE A 24 3.20 -4.18 5.99
N TYR A 25 2.32 -4.19 5.00
CA TYR A 25 1.91 -5.43 4.32
C TYR A 25 3.08 -6.09 3.57
N ALA A 26 3.88 -5.31 2.84
CA ALA A 26 5.10 -5.83 2.21
C ALA A 26 6.02 -6.48 3.24
N ALA A 27 6.28 -5.81 4.37
CA ALA A 27 7.10 -6.38 5.45
C ALA A 27 6.51 -7.68 6.05
N LEU A 28 5.18 -7.77 6.17
CA LEU A 28 4.51 -8.99 6.63
C LEU A 28 4.64 -10.13 5.61
N ILE A 29 4.59 -9.83 4.31
CA ILE A 29 4.79 -10.80 3.23
C ILE A 29 6.23 -11.31 3.20
N VAL A 30 7.22 -10.42 3.28
CA VAL A 30 8.64 -10.78 3.38
C VAL A 30 8.91 -11.67 4.60
N LYS A 31 8.18 -11.45 5.70
CA LYS A 31 8.28 -12.27 6.92
C LYS A 31 7.49 -13.58 6.86
N GLY A 32 6.75 -13.85 5.77
CA GLY A 32 5.88 -15.03 5.64
C GLY A 32 4.72 -15.05 6.63
N LYS A 33 4.26 -13.87 7.09
CA LYS A 33 3.11 -13.72 8.01
C LYS A 33 1.80 -13.47 7.28
N ARG A 34 1.86 -13.05 6.02
CA ARG A 34 0.73 -12.75 5.15
C ARG A 34 1.11 -13.14 3.72
N ASP A 35 0.11 -13.53 2.94
CA ASP A 35 0.26 -13.75 1.51
C ASP A 35 -0.21 -12.51 0.74
N PHE A 36 0.29 -12.32 -0.48
CA PHE A 36 -0.11 -11.20 -1.33
C PHE A 36 -1.62 -11.19 -1.63
N ALA A 37 -2.25 -12.37 -1.74
CA ALA A 37 -3.70 -12.54 -1.85
C ALA A 37 -4.49 -11.91 -0.67
N SER A 38 -3.88 -11.79 0.50
CA SER A 38 -4.53 -11.22 1.70
C SER A 38 -4.49 -9.69 1.76
N VAL A 39 -3.85 -9.04 0.79
CA VAL A 39 -3.72 -7.60 0.71
C VAL A 39 -5.03 -6.97 0.23
N PRO A 40 -5.59 -5.96 0.94
CA PRO A 40 -6.77 -5.25 0.50
C PRO A 40 -6.59 -4.61 -0.88
N GLU A 41 -7.59 -4.74 -1.76
CA GLU A 41 -7.58 -4.25 -3.14
C GLU A 41 -7.17 -2.76 -3.28
N VAL A 42 -7.54 -1.93 -2.30
CA VAL A 42 -7.22 -0.49 -2.28
C VAL A 42 -5.70 -0.23 -2.21
N ILE A 43 -4.94 -1.12 -1.55
CA ILE A 43 -3.49 -0.96 -1.35
C ILE A 43 -2.66 -2.00 -2.12
N LYS A 44 -3.31 -3.02 -2.71
CA LYS A 44 -2.69 -4.10 -3.49
C LYS A 44 -1.74 -3.60 -4.59
N PRO A 45 -2.07 -2.55 -5.37
CA PRO A 45 -1.13 -1.98 -6.34
C PRO A 45 0.12 -1.41 -5.69
N LYS A 46 -0.03 -0.74 -4.52
CA LYS A 46 1.10 -0.13 -3.82
C LYS A 46 1.99 -1.17 -3.14
N VAL A 47 1.40 -2.25 -2.61
CA VAL A 47 2.17 -3.38 -2.07
C VAL A 47 2.95 -4.08 -3.18
N ARG A 48 2.34 -4.25 -4.36
CA ARG A 48 3.02 -4.79 -5.55
C ARG A 48 4.24 -3.96 -5.93
N GLU A 49 4.08 -2.64 -6.02
CA GLU A 49 5.20 -1.73 -6.30
C GLU A 49 6.32 -1.87 -5.26
N VAL A 50 5.98 -1.92 -3.96
CA VAL A 50 6.99 -2.07 -2.91
C VAL A 50 7.74 -3.41 -3.01
N LEU A 51 7.07 -4.50 -3.36
CA LEU A 51 7.72 -5.80 -3.54
C LEU A 51 8.62 -5.83 -4.80
N ILE A 52 8.22 -5.18 -5.88
CA ILE A 52 9.05 -5.00 -7.09
C ILE A 52 10.28 -4.14 -6.77
N ASP A 53 10.10 -3.03 -6.04
CA ASP A 53 11.21 -2.16 -5.62
C ASP A 53 12.22 -2.90 -4.72
N LEU A 54 11.79 -4.01 -4.09
CA LEU A 54 12.62 -4.89 -3.27
C LEU A 54 13.15 -6.12 -4.02
N GLU A 55 12.88 -6.27 -5.33
CA GLU A 55 13.25 -7.44 -6.14
C GLU A 55 12.64 -8.77 -5.62
N LEU A 56 11.41 -8.71 -5.09
CA LEU A 56 10.68 -9.84 -4.50
C LEU A 56 9.37 -10.13 -5.25
N GLU A 57 9.41 -10.12 -6.58
CA GLU A 57 8.22 -10.36 -7.39
C GLU A 57 7.67 -11.80 -7.27
N ASP A 58 8.52 -12.74 -6.85
CA ASP A 58 8.16 -14.13 -6.58
C ASP A 58 7.13 -14.29 -5.46
N LEU A 59 7.06 -13.32 -4.54
CA LEU A 59 6.07 -13.31 -3.46
C LEU A 59 4.68 -12.81 -3.91
N ILE A 60 4.55 -12.35 -5.16
CA ILE A 60 3.29 -11.85 -5.72
C ILE A 60 2.47 -13.02 -6.29
N VAL A 61 1.90 -13.83 -5.39
CA VAL A 61 0.98 -14.92 -5.73
C VAL A 61 -0.46 -14.46 -5.48
N GLU A 62 -1.30 -14.52 -6.52
CA GLU A 62 -2.74 -14.18 -6.46
C GLU A 62 -3.57 -15.24 -5.73
#